data_AF-A0A9P5KZR6-F1
#
_entry.id   AF-A0A9P5KZR6-F1
#
_cell.length_a   1.000
_cell.length_b   1.000
_cell.length_c   1.000
_cell.angle_alpha   90.00
_cell.angle_beta   90.00
_cell.angle_gamma   90.00
#
_symmetry.space_group_name_H-M   'P 1'
#
loop_
_entity.id
_entity.type
_entity.pdbx_description
1 polymer ?
#
loop_
_entity_poly.entity_id
_entity_poly.type
_entity_poly.pdbx_seq_one_letter_code
_entity_poly.pdbx_strand_id
1 'polypeptide(L)'
;WAVFNLFFLLASCALNIVYILLFLTLELCLIFDAASSFVLADGLIDKSANLMTVAGAFAFVSSLLGYYSVLHYLCEDSLPFSVPMGDTSRAWKRWCKKTTREDSKGQEELV
;
A
#
# COMPACT_ATOMS: atom_id res chain seq x y z
N TRP A 1 -14.30 -2.92 -6.27
CA TRP A 1 -12.87 -2.94 -6.63
C TRP A 1 -11.97 -2.96 -5.39
N ALA A 2 -12.25 -2.20 -4.33
CA ALA A 2 -11.48 -2.16 -3.07
C ALA A 2 -11.19 -3.55 -2.44
N VAL A 3 -12.18 -4.42 -2.22
CA VAL A 3 -11.95 -5.75 -1.61
C VAL A 3 -10.93 -6.60 -2.39
N PHE A 4 -10.91 -6.49 -3.72
CA PHE A 4 -9.92 -7.15 -4.56
C PHE A 4 -8.53 -6.51 -4.45
N ASN A 5 -8.46 -5.19 -4.29
CA ASN A 5 -7.21 -4.45 -4.06
C ASN A 5 -6.63 -4.73 -2.67
N LEU A 6 -7.48 -4.88 -1.66
CA LEU A 6 -7.09 -5.30 -0.31
C LEU A 6 -6.40 -6.67 -0.33
N PHE A 7 -6.90 -7.62 -1.12
CA PHE A 7 -6.25 -8.92 -1.30
C PHE A 7 -4.90 -8.78 -2.02
N PHE A 8 -4.80 -7.92 -3.02
CA PHE A 8 -3.56 -7.59 -3.73
C PHE A 8 -2.52 -6.89 -2.84
N LEU A 9 -2.98 -6.05 -1.92
CA LEU A 9 -2.16 -5.40 -0.90
C LEU A 9 -1.59 -6.45 0.06
N LEU A 10 -2.43 -7.38 0.54
CA LEU A 10 -1.99 -8.47 1.40
C LEU A 10 -0.94 -9.35 0.72
N ALA A 11 -1.13 -9.66 -0.56
CA ALA A 11 -0.16 -10.40 -1.36
C ALA A 11 1.16 -9.62 -1.56
N SER A 12 1.08 -8.30 -1.76
CA SER A 12 2.25 -7.45 -1.96
C SER A 12 3.13 -7.27 -0.72
N CYS A 13 2.61 -7.61 0.46
CA CYS A 13 3.39 -7.70 1.70
C CYS A 13 4.61 -8.64 1.57
N ALA A 14 4.54 -9.62 0.67
CA ALA A 14 5.64 -10.56 0.37
C ALA A 14 6.73 -10.01 -0.58
N LEU A 15 6.54 -8.83 -1.20
CA LEU A 15 7.44 -8.29 -2.23
C LEU A 15 8.47 -7.31 -1.67
N ASN A 16 8.15 -6.01 -1.65
CA ASN A 16 9.03 -4.91 -1.27
C ASN A 16 8.21 -3.69 -0.81
N ILE A 17 8.78 -2.82 0.04
CA ILE A 17 8.06 -1.74 0.71
C ILE A 17 7.47 -0.71 -0.23
N VAL A 18 8.11 -0.48 -1.38
CA VAL A 18 7.60 0.44 -2.41
C VAL A 18 6.32 -0.11 -3.03
N TYR A 19 6.26 -1.42 -3.30
CA TYR A 19 5.03 -2.07 -3.75
C TYR A 19 3.95 -2.05 -2.68
N ILE A 20 4.30 -2.27 -1.41
CA ILE A 20 3.34 -2.16 -0.29
C ILE A 20 2.73 -0.75 -0.25
N LEU A 21 3.54 0.30 -0.36
CA LEU A 21 3.06 1.68 -0.34
C LEU A 21 2.20 2.01 -1.57
N LEU A 22 2.56 1.48 -2.74
CA LEU A 22 1.81 1.66 -3.98
C LEU A 22 0.41 1.06 -3.85
N PHE A 23 0.29 -0.20 -3.41
CA PHE A 23 -1.01 -0.84 -3.21
C PHE A 23 -1.80 -0.24 -2.03
N LEU A 24 -1.13 0.21 -0.97
CA LEU A 24 -1.78 0.87 0.16
C LEU A 24 -2.38 2.22 -0.25
N THR A 25 -1.64 3.04 -0.98
CA THR A 25 -2.16 4.31 -1.49
C THR A 25 -3.32 4.07 -2.46
N LEU A 26 -3.27 3.06 -3.34
CA LEU A 26 -4.40 2.69 -4.20
C LEU A 26 -5.63 2.25 -3.42
N GLU A 27 -5.47 1.45 -2.36
CA GLU A 27 -6.58 1.02 -1.51
C GLU A 27 -7.25 2.24 -0.85
N LEU A 28 -6.46 3.17 -0.31
CA LEU A 28 -7.00 4.42 0.23
C LEU A 28 -7.74 5.25 -0.82
N CYS A 29 -7.23 5.32 -2.06
CA CYS A 29 -7.92 6.01 -3.16
C CYS A 29 -9.31 5.42 -3.40
N LEU A 30 -9.40 4.09 -3.50
CA LEU A 30 -10.66 3.40 -3.77
C LEU A 30 -11.65 3.51 -2.61
N ILE A 31 -11.16 3.55 -1.37
CA ILE A 31 -12.00 3.80 -0.18
C ILE A 31 -12.56 5.22 -0.22
N PHE A 32 -11.73 6.23 -0.50
CA PHE A 32 -12.19 7.62 -0.58
C PHE A 32 -13.12 7.86 -1.77
N ASP A 33 -12.86 7.21 -2.91
CA ASP A 33 -13.74 7.24 -4.08
C ASP A 33 -15.14 6.68 -3.74
N ALA A 34 -15.20 5.50 -3.12
CA ALA A 34 -16.46 4.91 -2.67
C ALA A 34 -17.17 5.80 -1.62
N ALA A 35 -16.42 6.33 -0.64
CA ALA A 35 -16.96 7.24 0.36
C ALA A 35 -17.50 8.53 -0.27
N SER A 36 -16.84 9.07 -1.30
CA SER A 36 -17.29 10.27 -2.00
C SER A 36 -18.66 10.06 -2.65
N SER A 37 -18.91 8.86 -3.20
CA SER A 37 -20.19 8.50 -3.83
C SER A 37 -21.32 8.36 -2.81
N PHE A 38 -21.04 7.85 -1.60
CA PHE A 38 -22.03 7.79 -0.52
C PHE A 38 -22.37 9.19 0.02
N VAL A 39 -21.36 10.04 0.20
CA VAL A 39 -21.56 11.41 0.68
C VAL A 39 -22.31 12.27 -0.35
N LEU A 40 -22.09 12.00 -1.64
CA LEU A 40 -22.86 12.63 -2.73
C LEU A 40 -24.33 12.22 -2.69
N ALA A 41 -24.62 10.95 -2.39
CA ALA A 41 -25.99 10.44 -2.24
C ALA A 41 -26.71 11.00 -1.00
N ASP A 42 -25.96 11.34 0.05
CA ASP A 42 -26.46 12.01 1.26
C ASP A 42 -26.74 13.52 1.04
N GLY A 43 -26.45 14.04 -0.15
CA GLY A 43 -26.67 15.44 -0.53
C GLY A 43 -25.59 16.41 -0.05
N LEU A 44 -24.50 15.92 0.52
CA LEU A 44 -23.43 16.73 1.10
C LEU A 44 -22.30 16.99 0.09
N ILE A 45 -22.61 17.80 -0.93
CA ILE A 45 -21.75 18.03 -2.11
C ILE A 45 -20.36 18.55 -1.74
N ASP A 46 -20.26 19.48 -0.78
CA ASP A 46 -18.97 20.07 -0.37
C ASP A 46 -18.01 19.02 0.22
N LYS A 47 -18.53 18.06 0.99
CA LYS A 47 -17.70 16.99 1.56
C LYS A 47 -17.32 15.95 0.52
N SER A 48 -18.19 15.66 -0.44
CA SER A 48 -17.88 14.76 -1.56
C SER A 48 -16.71 15.30 -2.40
N ALA A 49 -16.71 16.60 -2.72
CA ALA A 49 -15.63 17.23 -3.48
C ALA A 49 -14.27 17.17 -2.74
N ASN A 50 -14.28 17.37 -1.42
CA ASN A 50 -13.07 17.27 -0.61
C ASN A 50 -12.53 15.83 -0.55
N LEU A 51 -13.42 14.83 -0.38
CA LEU A 51 -13.04 13.42 -0.39
C LEU A 51 -12.44 13.00 -1.75
N MET A 52 -13.05 13.46 -2.84
CA MET A 52 -12.58 13.17 -4.20
C MET A 52 -11.21 13.83 -4.48
N THR A 53 -10.96 15.03 -3.96
CA THR A 53 -9.64 15.69 -4.03
C THR A 53 -8.57 14.89 -3.29
N VAL A 54 -8.90 14.40 -2.09
CA VAL A 54 -8.00 13.54 -1.30
C VAL A 54 -7.73 12.22 -2.03
N ALA A 55 -8.76 11.58 -2.60
CA ALA A 55 -8.60 10.38 -3.42
C ALA A 55 -7.64 10.61 -4.59
N GLY A 56 -7.81 11.72 -5.32
CA GLY A 56 -6.93 12.09 -6.43
C GLY A 56 -5.48 12.35 -6.00
N ALA A 57 -5.26 12.98 -4.85
CA ALA A 57 -3.93 13.23 -4.31
C ALA A 57 -3.18 11.92 -4.00
N PHE A 58 -3.85 10.96 -3.37
CA PHE A 58 -3.26 9.63 -3.13
C PHE A 58 -3.01 8.86 -4.43
N ALA A 59 -3.88 9.00 -5.43
CA ALA A 59 -3.74 8.32 -6.72
C ALA A 59 -2.54 8.84 -7.51
N PHE A 60 -2.28 10.15 -7.41
CA PHE A 60 -1.10 10.78 -7.98
C PHE A 60 0.19 10.27 -7.35
N VAL A 61 0.25 10.20 -6.01
CA VAL A 61 1.39 9.64 -5.29
C VAL A 61 1.61 8.18 -5.69
N SER A 62 0.56 7.37 -5.77
CA SER A 62 0.67 5.97 -6.20
C SER A 62 1.25 5.85 -7.62
N SER A 63 0.81 6.72 -8.54
CA SER A 63 1.30 6.74 -9.92
C SER A 63 2.80 7.09 -10.00
N LEU A 64 3.26 8.03 -9.18
CA LEU A 64 4.69 8.36 -9.06
C LEU A 64 5.51 7.16 -8.57
N LEU A 65 5.02 6.44 -7.56
CA LEU A 65 5.68 5.21 -7.07
C LEU A 65 5.68 4.10 -8.12
N GLY A 66 4.59 3.97 -8.89
CA GLY A 66 4.51 3.02 -10.00
C GLY A 66 5.54 3.32 -11.09
N TYR A 67 5.64 4.59 -11.49
CA TYR A 67 6.65 5.03 -12.46
C TYR A 67 8.07 4.80 -11.95
N TYR A 68 8.32 5.05 -10.66
CA TYR A 68 9.60 4.77 -10.02
C TYR A 68 9.95 3.27 -10.05
N SER A 69 8.96 2.40 -9.83
CA SER A 69 9.15 0.94 -9.85
C SER A 69 9.49 0.43 -11.24
N VAL A 70 8.82 0.96 -12.27
CA VAL A 70 9.13 0.64 -13.68
C VAL A 70 10.52 1.14 -14.07
N LEU A 71 10.86 2.37 -13.70
CA LEU A 71 12.17 2.95 -14.00
C LEU A 71 13.31 2.16 -13.35
N HIS A 72 13.11 1.68 -12.13
CA HIS A 72 14.07 0.81 -11.46
C HIS A 72 14.31 -0.49 -12.24
N TYR A 73 13.25 -1.16 -12.68
CA TYR A 73 13.36 -2.40 -13.45
C TYR A 73 14.04 -2.17 -14.81
N LEU A 74 13.73 -1.05 -15.46
CA LEU A 74 14.34 -0.68 -16.74
C LEU A 74 15.82 -0.28 -16.59
N CYS A 75 16.16 0.34 -15.47
CA CYS A 75 17.54 0.68 -15.13
C CYS A 75 18.34 -0.60 -14.87
N GLU A 76 17.81 -1.56 -14.11
CA GLU A 76 18.50 -2.84 -13.88
C GLU A 76 18.81 -3.60 -15.19
N ASP A 77 17.89 -3.53 -16.17
CA ASP A 77 18.03 -4.23 -17.46
C ASP A 77 18.95 -3.50 -18.46
N SER A 78 19.01 -2.15 -18.46
CA SER A 78 19.74 -1.35 -19.48
C SER A 78 20.86 -0.44 -18.97
N LEU A 79 20.98 -0.17 -17.66
CA LEU A 79 21.95 0.80 -17.10
C LEU A 79 22.60 0.26 -15.80
N PRO A 80 23.93 0.30 -15.64
CA PRO A 80 24.62 -0.19 -14.44
C PRO A 80 24.46 0.72 -13.19
N PHE A 81 23.34 1.43 -13.06
CA PHE A 81 23.04 2.34 -11.96
C PHE A 81 22.03 1.69 -11.00
N SER A 82 22.51 1.27 -9.82
CA SER A 82 21.65 0.64 -8.81
C SER A 82 20.96 1.72 -7.98
N VAL A 83 19.72 2.06 -8.33
CA VAL A 83 18.89 2.97 -7.53
C VAL A 83 18.37 2.17 -6.32
N PRO A 84 18.70 2.56 -5.07
CA PRO A 84 18.36 1.76 -3.90
C PRO A 84 16.85 1.71 -3.69
N MET A 85 16.25 0.56 -3.98
CA MET A 85 14.80 0.33 -3.95
C MET A 85 14.20 0.19 -2.54
N GLY A 86 14.86 0.71 -1.50
CA GLY A 86 14.42 0.52 -0.12
C GLY A 86 14.32 -0.97 0.23
N ASP A 87 15.47 -1.63 0.35
CA ASP A 87 15.59 -3.06 0.67
C ASP A 87 14.83 -3.40 1.97
N THR A 88 13.67 -4.07 1.82
CA THR A 88 12.81 -4.46 2.94
C THR A 88 13.22 -5.80 3.55
N SER A 89 14.26 -6.47 3.04
CA SER A 89 14.71 -7.78 3.54
C SER A 89 15.05 -7.72 5.04
N ARG A 90 15.50 -6.57 5.52
CA ARG A 90 15.76 -6.33 6.96
C ARG A 90 14.51 -5.99 7.77
N ALA A 91 13.51 -5.36 7.17
CA ALA A 91 12.27 -5.00 7.87
C ALA A 91 11.34 -6.22 7.98
N TRP A 92 11.16 -7.00 6.91
CA TRP A 92 10.37 -8.24 6.94
C TRP A 92 10.94 -9.27 7.93
N LYS A 93 12.27 -9.46 7.98
CA LYS A 93 12.93 -10.30 9.01
C LYS A 93 12.65 -9.80 10.44
N ARG A 94 12.49 -8.49 10.65
CA ARG A 94 12.18 -7.91 11.97
C ARG A 94 10.70 -8.07 12.34
N TRP A 95 9.81 -7.94 11.37
CA TRP A 95 8.37 -8.13 11.55
C TRP A 95 8.02 -9.61 11.75
N CYS A 96 8.59 -10.52 10.95
CA CYS A 96 8.44 -11.97 11.13
C CYS A 96 9.00 -12.45 12.48
N LYS A 97 10.04 -11.80 13.02
CA LYS A 97 10.57 -12.10 14.36
C LYS A 97 9.65 -11.62 15.50
N LYS A 98 8.73 -10.69 15.23
CA LYS A 98 7.75 -10.21 16.22
C LYS A 98 6.51 -11.11 16.24
N THR A 99 6.02 -11.57 15.09
CA THR A 99 4.84 -12.45 15.01
C THR A 99 5.07 -13.82 15.66
N THR A 100 6.27 -14.41 15.52
CA THR A 100 6.60 -15.68 16.23
C THR A 100 6.74 -15.51 17.75
N ARG A 101 6.99 -14.28 18.25
CA ARG A 101 7.11 -14.02 19.69
C ARG A 101 5.77 -13.75 20.39
N GLU A 102 4.77 -13.24 19.68
CA GLU A 102 3.41 -13.13 20.24
C GLU A 102 2.68 -14.48 20.26
N ASP A 103 2.91 -15.33 19.26
CA ASP A 103 2.32 -16.68 19.21
C ASP A 103 2.87 -17.61 20.32
N SER A 104 4.18 -17.53 20.62
CA SER A 104 4.79 -18.36 21.67
C SER A 104 4.40 -17.93 23.10
N LYS A 105 4.07 -16.65 23.33
CA LYS A 105 3.61 -16.17 24.65
C LYS A 105 2.15 -16.51 24.92
N GLY A 106 1.31 -16.59 23.88
CA GLY A 106 -0.06 -17.07 24.01
C GLY A 106 -0.15 -18.56 24.34
N GLN A 107 0.87 -19.37 24.00
CA GLN A 107 0.92 -20.79 24.36
C GLN A 107 1.45 -21.08 25.78
N GLU A 108 2.32 -20.23 26.36
CA GLU A 108 2.81 -20.43 27.75
C GLU A 108 1.80 -19.99 28.82
N GLU A 109 0.83 -19.13 28.51
CA GLU A 109 -0.23 -18.72 29.47
C GLU A 109 -1.46 -19.65 29.47
N LEU A 110 -1.49 -20.68 28.63
CA LEU A 110 -2.56 -21.68 28.55
C LEU A 110 -2.12 -23.12 28.89
N VAL A 111 -0.90 -23.31 29.42
CA VAL A 111 -0.38 -24.61 29.91
C VAL A 111 -0.04 -24.52 31.40
#